data_AF-A0A060Q056-F1
#
_entry.id   AF-A0A060Q056-F1
#
_cell.length_a   1.000
_cell.length_b   1.000
_cell.length_c   1.000
_cell.angle_alpha   90.00
_cell.angle_beta   90.00
_cell.angle_gamma   90.00
#
_symmetry.space_group_name_H-M   'P 1'
#
loop_
_entity.id
_entity.type
_entity.pdbx_description
1 polymer ?
#
loop_
_entity_poly.entity_id
_entity_poly.type
_entity_poly.pdbx_seq_one_letter_code
_entity_poly.pdbx_strand_id
1 'polypeptide(L)'
;MADSIKKFTVQCDFKGQNSPFVIYIGNPKSDTHPIHHQDSWLVKERGGNIPSKVKESLQKLYKLSQENGVSFPELCAYAITIVSNDKKNDNKK
;
A
#
# COMPACT_ATOMS: atom_id res chain seq x y z
N MET A 1 10.35 -16.65 11.17
CA MET A 1 10.05 -16.18 9.80
C MET A 1 9.95 -14.67 9.88
N ALA A 2 10.87 -13.94 9.25
CA ALA A 2 11.00 -12.49 9.46
C ALA A 2 10.01 -11.73 8.56
N ASP A 3 8.85 -11.38 9.11
CA ASP A 3 7.91 -10.45 8.49
C ASP A 3 8.57 -9.08 8.34
N SER A 4 9.19 -8.87 7.18
CA SER A 4 9.98 -7.68 6.90
C SER A 4 9.05 -6.54 6.49
N ILE A 5 9.02 -5.48 7.31
CA ILE A 5 8.28 -4.26 7.01
C ILE A 5 8.79 -3.68 5.68
N LYS A 6 7.90 -3.52 4.70
CA LYS A 6 8.23 -2.92 3.40
C LYS A 6 7.76 -1.47 3.32
N LYS A 7 8.58 -0.63 2.72
CA LYS A 7 8.29 0.80 2.54
C LYS A 7 7.80 1.02 1.12
N PHE A 8 6.68 1.72 0.97
CA PHE A 8 6.12 2.03 -0.34
C PHE A 8 5.80 3.51 -0.44
N THR A 9 6.12 4.10 -1.59
CA THR A 9 5.74 5.49 -1.86
C THR A 9 4.42 5.49 -2.60
N VAL A 10 3.38 6.03 -1.97
CA VAL A 10 2.05 6.20 -2.56
C VAL A 10 1.74 7.68 -2.70
N GLN A 11 0.99 8.05 -3.72
CA GLN A 11 0.49 9.43 -3.81
C GLN A 11 -0.70 9.58 -2.89
N CYS A 12 -0.50 10.24 -1.75
CA CYS A 12 -1.58 10.56 -0.83
C CYS A 12 -2.20 11.90 -1.19
N ASP A 13 -3.50 12.05 -0.92
CA ASP A 13 -4.17 13.33 -1.04
C ASP A 13 -3.90 14.16 0.22
N PHE A 14 -3.40 15.37 0.05
CA PHE A 14 -3.25 16.34 1.13
C PHE A 14 -4.05 17.58 0.76
N LYS A 15 -5.31 17.63 1.18
CA LYS A 15 -6.23 18.75 0.91
C LYS A 15 -6.36 19.06 -0.60
N GLY A 16 -6.49 18.02 -1.43
CA GLY A 16 -6.58 18.15 -2.89
C GLY A 16 -5.24 18.23 -3.63
N GLN A 17 -4.11 18.12 -2.93
CA GLN A 17 -2.78 17.99 -3.55
C GLN A 17 -2.21 16.59 -3.37
N ASN A 18 -1.94 15.91 -4.48
CA ASN A 18 -1.30 14.59 -4.47
C ASN A 18 0.19 14.72 -4.17
N SER A 19 0.62 14.31 -2.98
CA SER A 19 2.05 14.28 -2.62
C SER A 19 2.54 12.86 -2.37
N PRO A 20 3.77 12.53 -2.78
CA PRO A 20 4.38 11.24 -2.48
C PRO A 20 4.58 11.08 -0.97
N PHE A 21 4.02 10.02 -0.41
CA PHE A 21 4.14 9.67 1.00
C PHE A 21 4.62 8.23 1.16
N VAL A 22 5.60 8.03 2.04
CA VAL A 22 6.15 6.71 2.33
C VAL A 22 5.30 6.04 3.40
N ILE A 23 4.53 5.03 3.01
CA ILE A 23 3.80 4.13 3.91
C ILE A 23 4.65 2.89 4.21
N TYR A 24 4.45 2.33 5.41
CA TYR A 24 5.17 1.15 5.90
C TYR A 24 4.20 -0.02 6.02
N ILE A 25 4.30 -0.99 5.13
CA ILE A 25 3.45 -2.19 5.17
C ILE A 25 4.19 -3.28 5.95
N GLY A 26 3.69 -3.57 7.15
CA GLY A 26 4.10 -4.72 7.95
C GLY A 26 3.07 -5.84 7.92
N ASN A 27 3.25 -6.83 8.79
CA ASN A 27 2.26 -7.87 8.99
C ASN A 27 1.19 -7.37 9.97
N PRO A 28 -0.05 -7.11 9.52
CA PRO A 28 -1.12 -6.74 10.43
C PRO A 28 -1.44 -7.88 11.39
N LYS A 29 -1.78 -7.55 12.63
CA LYS A 29 -2.52 -8.50 13.47
C LYS A 29 -3.88 -8.72 12.81
N SER A 30 -4.34 -9.97 12.82
CA SER A 30 -5.52 -10.50 12.13
C SER A 30 -6.81 -9.69 12.33
N ASP A 31 -6.87 -8.89 13.39
CA ASP A 31 -8.06 -8.16 13.84
C ASP A 31 -8.19 -6.74 13.25
N THR A 32 -7.17 -6.20 12.58
CA THR A 32 -7.18 -4.78 12.16
C THR A 32 -6.62 -4.57 10.76
N HIS A 33 -7.24 -3.64 10.01
CA HIS A 33 -6.81 -3.33 8.64
C HIS A 33 -5.34 -2.85 8.63
N PRO A 34 -4.48 -3.37 7.74
CA PRO A 34 -3.01 -3.17 7.79
C PRO A 34 -2.48 -1.74 7.76
N ILE A 35 -3.30 -0.79 7.32
CA ILE A 35 -2.93 0.61 7.17
C ILE A 35 -3.80 1.52 8.03
N HIS A 36 -4.69 0.98 8.87
CA HIS A 36 -5.63 1.78 9.66
C HIS A 36 -4.92 2.78 10.58
N HIS A 37 -3.88 2.30 11.29
CA HIS A 37 -3.09 3.15 12.19
C HIS A 37 -2.31 4.23 11.43
N GLN A 38 -1.79 3.91 10.25
CA GLN A 38 -1.05 4.87 9.44
C GLN A 38 -1.94 5.88 8.74
N ASP A 39 -3.13 5.48 8.30
CA ASP A 39 -4.12 6.39 7.74
C ASP A 39 -4.60 7.38 8.80
N SER A 40 -4.95 6.87 9.99
CA SER A 40 -5.32 7.71 11.14
C SER A 40 -4.20 8.68 11.52
N TRP A 41 -2.94 8.23 11.54
CA TRP A 41 -1.78 9.09 11.76
C TRP A 41 -1.60 10.13 10.65
N LEU A 42 -1.75 9.74 9.38
CA LEU A 42 -1.61 10.64 8.22
C LEU A 42 -2.64 11.76 8.27
N VAL A 43 -3.88 11.42 8.62
CA VAL A 43 -4.98 12.39 8.76
C VAL A 43 -4.71 13.32 9.94
N LYS A 44 -4.27 12.77 11.08
CA LYS A 44 -4.06 13.54 12.31
C LYS A 44 -2.84 14.45 12.27
N GLU A 45 -1.70 13.97 11.79
CA GLU A 45 -0.42 14.70 11.80
C GLU A 45 -0.18 15.50 10.54
N ARG A 46 -0.44 14.92 9.36
CA ARG A 46 -0.14 15.57 8.08
C ARG A 46 -1.36 16.20 7.41
N GLY A 47 -2.57 15.98 7.93
CA GLY A 47 -3.81 16.43 7.30
C GLY A 47 -4.03 15.81 5.91
N GLY A 48 -3.44 14.63 5.67
CA GLY A 48 -3.56 13.90 4.42
C GLY A 48 -4.40 12.64 4.55
N ASN A 49 -4.97 12.17 3.45
CA ASN A 49 -5.73 10.94 3.37
C ASN A 49 -5.13 10.00 2.31
N ILE A 50 -5.08 8.71 2.61
CA ILE A 50 -4.73 7.73 1.59
C ILE A 50 -5.93 7.61 0.64
N PRO A 51 -5.75 7.72 -0.70
CA PRO A 51 -6.85 7.63 -1.65
C PRO A 51 -7.59 6.31 -1.52
N SER A 52 -8.92 6.34 -1.64
CA SER A 52 -9.77 5.14 -1.52
C SER A 52 -9.32 4.02 -2.46
N LYS A 53 -8.91 4.35 -3.68
CA LYS A 53 -8.37 3.39 -4.66
C LYS A 53 -7.15 2.62 -4.14
N VAL A 54 -6.26 3.29 -3.39
CA VAL A 54 -5.09 2.66 -2.77
C VAL A 54 -5.53 1.78 -1.61
N LYS A 55 -6.44 2.27 -0.76
CA LYS A 55 -7.01 1.49 0.36
C LYS A 55 -7.67 0.20 -0.13
N GLU A 56 -8.52 0.29 -1.16
CA GLU A 56 -9.20 -0.86 -1.75
C GLU A 56 -8.22 -1.86 -2.38
N SER A 57 -7.20 -1.37 -3.08
CA SER A 57 -6.15 -2.23 -3.66
C SER A 57 -5.40 -3.00 -2.57
N LEU A 58 -5.02 -2.32 -1.48
CA LEU A 58 -4.36 -2.94 -0.33
C LEU A 58 -5.27 -3.94 0.37
N GLN A 59 -6.57 -3.65 0.50
CA GLN A 59 -7.55 -4.58 1.07
C GLN A 59 -7.69 -5.85 0.22
N LYS A 60 -7.71 -5.72 -1.12
CA LYS A 60 -7.73 -6.89 -2.04
C LYS A 60 -6.46 -7.72 -1.91
N LEU A 61 -5.30 -7.08 -1.89
CA LEU A 61 -4.01 -7.76 -1.69
C LEU A 61 -3.97 -8.46 -0.32
N TYR A 62 -4.55 -7.84 0.72
CA TYR A 62 -4.61 -8.44 2.04
C TYR A 62 -5.45 -9.73 2.04
N LYS A 63 -6.66 -9.70 1.48
CA LYS A 63 -7.48 -10.90 1.30
C LYS A 63 -6.75 -11.98 0.51
N LEU A 64 -6.17 -11.62 -0.63
CA LEU A 64 -5.43 -12.57 -1.47
C LEU A 64 -4.25 -13.19 -0.71
N SER A 65 -3.56 -12.40 0.12
CA SER A 65 -2.47 -12.88 0.95
C SER A 65 -2.92 -13.91 1.98
N GLN A 66 -4.08 -13.69 2.60
CA GLN A 66 -4.67 -14.64 3.55
C GLN A 66 -5.18 -15.90 2.86
N GLU A 67 -5.85 -15.76 1.71
CA GLU A 67 -6.38 -16.89 0.93
C GLU A 67 -5.28 -17.81 0.41
N ASN A 68 -4.14 -17.26 0.00
CA ASN A 68 -3.02 -18.02 -0.54
C ASN A 68 -1.95 -18.37 0.51
N GLY A 69 -2.10 -17.90 1.76
CA GLY A 69 -1.10 -18.08 2.81
C GLY A 69 0.25 -17.43 2.49
N VAL A 70 0.26 -16.34 1.71
CA VAL A 70 1.48 -15.61 1.34
C VAL A 70 1.65 -14.35 2.20
N SER A 71 2.88 -13.87 2.33
CA SER A 71 3.17 -12.65 3.09
C SER A 71 2.58 -11.42 2.38
N PHE A 72 1.63 -10.74 3.05
CA PHE A 72 1.05 -9.48 2.61
C PHE A 72 2.09 -8.42 2.15
N PRO A 73 3.15 -8.13 2.92
CA PRO A 73 4.18 -7.17 2.48
C PRO A 73 4.90 -7.60 1.20
N GLU A 74 5.13 -8.89 0.99
CA GLU A 74 5.74 -9.39 -0.25
C GLU A 74 4.83 -9.26 -1.45
N LEU A 75 3.55 -9.64 -1.28
CA LEU A 75 2.55 -9.51 -2.33
C LEU A 75 2.36 -8.04 -2.76
N CYS A 76 2.37 -7.10 -1.80
CA CYS A 76 2.34 -5.67 -2.12
C CYS A 76 3.57 -5.22 -2.92
N ALA A 77 4.77 -5.66 -2.53
CA ALA A 77 5.98 -5.31 -3.29
C ALA A 77 5.97 -5.89 -4.69
N TYR A 78 5.48 -7.12 -4.85
CA TYR A 78 5.30 -7.73 -6.15
C TYR A 78 4.33 -6.91 -7.00
N ALA A 79 3.13 -6.61 -6.50
CA ALA A 79 2.13 -5.82 -7.22
C ALA A 79 2.68 -4.45 -7.67
N ILE A 80 3.42 -3.75 -6.80
CA ILE A 80 4.04 -2.46 -7.14
C ILE A 80 5.15 -2.62 -8.19
N THR A 81 5.95 -3.69 -8.10
CA THR A 81 6.97 -4.01 -9.11
C THR A 81 6.33 -4.27 -10.48
N ILE A 82 5.22 -5.01 -10.52
CA ILE A 82 4.46 -5.27 -11.74
C ILE A 82 3.94 -3.96 -12.34
N VAL A 83 3.27 -3.11 -11.55
CA VAL A 83 2.78 -1.79 -12.01
C VAL A 83 3.92 -0.88 -12.48
N SER A 84 5.09 -0.97 -11.84
CA SER A 84 6.27 -0.18 -12.21
C SER A 84 6.91 -0.68 -13.52
N ASN A 85 6.88 -1.98 -13.77
CA ASN A 85 7.36 -2.57 -15.02
C ASN A 85 6.35 -2.41 -16.17
N ASP A 86 5.05 -2.40 -15.89
CA ASP A 86 3.99 -2.22 -16.89
C ASP A 86 4.11 -0.85 -17.60
N LYS A 87 4.49 0.20 -16.85
CA LYS A 87 4.79 1.53 -17.41
C LYS A 87 5.99 1.57 -18.37
N LYS A 88 6.86 0.57 -18.39
CA LYS A 88 7.99 0.52 -19.33
C LYS A 88 7.63 -0.07 -20.69
N ASN A 89 6.43 -0.65 -20.86
CA ASN A 89 6.03 -1.30 -22.10
C ASN A 89 5.07 -0.47 -22.98
N ASP A 90 4.80 0.79 -22.61
CA ASP A 90 4.02 1.75 -23.41
C ASP A 90 4.91 2.81 -24.08
N ASN A 91 6.12 2.42 -24.50
CA ASN A 91 6.93 3.23 -25.42
C ASN A 91 7.51 2.37 -26.55
N LYS A 92 6.66 1.49 -27.09
CA LYS A 92 6.95 0.80 -28.34
C LYS A 92 5.66 0.44 -29.08
N LYS A 93 4.95 1.45 -29.58
CA LYS A 93 4.20 1.30 -30.83
C LYS A 93 4.05 2.61 -31.57
#